data_AF-A0A2A6CMZ7-F1
#
_entry.id   AF-A0A2A6CMZ7-F1
#
_cell.length_a   1.000
_cell.length_b   1.000
_cell.length_c   1.000
_cell.angle_alpha   90.00
_cell.angle_beta   90.00
_cell.angle_gamma   90.00
#
_symmetry.space_group_name_H-M   'P 1'
#
loop_
_entity.id
_entity.type
_entity.pdbx_description
1 polymer ?
#
loop_
_entity_poly.entity_id
_entity_poly.type
_entity_poly.pdbx_seq_one_letter_code
_entity_poly.pdbx_strand_id
1 'polypeptide(L)'
;MDKNWRSGAEVEKEGDAKRTIVMIVHGFPEFWYSWRFQFDHFMDRYRVVAIDQRGYGGPSKPPNISDYCTILMAKDLDDLIHALGYDSAVVIGHDWDGTVAWQHAIHYPDSVDRLVICNCPHPAAFSALLETNGTQQARSWYRTFFQSPCIPEAAVSADDFHNGLTNTQNMTTEDMEAWKYTFSQPDCLRSAINYYRCAFQYPDNDAKRKVGKCSPKTLILWGDAEKNLITEYASLSAQREKERINWAQGRAMPSVLSRLASKLALKLAQYYYSALVCFYLFWRWIRTAGAALKHKERQMPKKLLDNYNHKHLVLPSGINMHYVEAGESSAPLMVMIHGYPEFWYSWRFQIDHFKDRYRVVAIDQRGYGDSSKPPNITDYSIPALTKDIDDLIHDLGYNSAVVMAHDWGGAVAWRHALSYPQSVDQLIICNCPHPAAFGQMLRSNEEQRSHSWYMIFFQTPRVPEAAVAADDFLMLEKMFWSKYGLKNKENFTEEDMEAWKYTFSQPDALKSAINYYRCQYQHPEKGLKFGKCIPKTLIVWGDGDKFLVKENAELSVQWCEDATLRFIPGASHWVQQDDPAIVNQHIDEFLQTSNRPKSSY
;
A
#
# COMPACT_ATOMS: atom_id res chain seq x y z
N MET A 1 -16.74 -41.95 -12.75
CA MET A 1 -16.92 -41.42 -14.12
C MET A 1 -15.63 -41.72 -14.88
N ASP A 2 -15.70 -42.46 -15.98
CA ASP A 2 -14.55 -42.70 -16.87
C ASP A 2 -13.95 -41.36 -17.32
N LYS A 3 -12.69 -41.10 -16.94
CA LYS A 3 -12.00 -39.80 -17.10
C LYS A 3 -11.49 -39.60 -18.55
N ASN A 4 -12.41 -39.54 -19.51
CA ASN A 4 -12.14 -38.91 -20.81
C ASN A 4 -12.50 -37.43 -20.67
N TRP A 5 -11.51 -36.56 -20.51
CA TRP A 5 -11.70 -35.11 -20.45
C TRP A 5 -12.26 -34.60 -21.79
N ARG A 6 -13.58 -34.41 -21.87
CA ARG A 6 -14.32 -33.94 -23.06
C ARG A 6 -14.32 -32.40 -23.12
N SER A 7 -14.55 -31.85 -24.31
CA SER A 7 -14.57 -30.41 -24.63
C SER A 7 -15.88 -29.70 -24.30
N GLY A 8 -16.37 -29.88 -23.07
CA GLY A 8 -17.67 -29.42 -22.61
C GLY A 8 -18.42 -30.50 -21.82
N ALA A 9 -19.49 -30.08 -21.14
CA ALA A 9 -20.39 -30.98 -20.43
C ALA A 9 -21.85 -30.72 -20.78
N GLU A 10 -22.52 -31.82 -21.08
CA GLU A 10 -23.97 -31.92 -21.25
C GLU A 10 -24.44 -33.21 -20.58
N VAL A 11 -25.56 -33.15 -19.88
CA VAL A 11 -26.24 -34.33 -19.34
C VAL A 11 -27.67 -34.30 -19.86
N GLU A 12 -27.95 -35.14 -20.86
CA GLU A 12 -29.30 -35.32 -21.39
C GLU A 12 -30.15 -36.18 -20.44
N LYS A 13 -31.25 -35.63 -19.94
CA LYS A 13 -32.30 -36.33 -19.18
C LYS A 13 -33.57 -36.46 -20.04
N GLU A 14 -34.35 -37.50 -19.77
CA GLU A 14 -35.63 -37.73 -20.43
C GLU A 14 -36.57 -36.52 -20.22
N GLY A 15 -37.03 -35.91 -21.32
CA GLY A 15 -37.87 -34.70 -21.31
C GLY A 15 -37.13 -33.37 -21.45
N ASP A 16 -35.81 -33.36 -21.63
CA ASP A 16 -35.02 -32.13 -21.75
C ASP A 16 -35.41 -31.22 -22.91
N ALA A 17 -35.93 -31.76 -24.02
CA ALA A 17 -36.41 -30.96 -25.16
C ALA A 17 -37.55 -29.97 -24.81
N LYS A 18 -38.17 -30.09 -23.62
CA LYS A 18 -39.20 -29.16 -23.12
C LYS A 18 -38.70 -28.20 -22.03
N ARG A 19 -37.44 -28.33 -21.59
CA ARG A 19 -36.87 -27.52 -20.51
C ARG A 19 -36.20 -26.28 -21.08
N THR A 20 -36.23 -25.18 -20.33
CA THR A 20 -35.40 -24.01 -20.66
C THR A 20 -33.93 -24.42 -20.67
N ILE A 21 -33.22 -24.05 -21.74
CA ILE A 21 -31.79 -24.27 -21.86
C ILE A 21 -30.99 -23.15 -21.19
N VAL A 22 -29.96 -23.53 -20.45
CA VAL A 22 -28.98 -22.64 -19.82
C VAL A 22 -27.63 -22.87 -20.48
N MET A 23 -27.16 -21.88 -21.22
CA MET A 23 -25.84 -21.85 -21.85
C MET A 23 -24.84 -21.17 -20.92
N ILE A 24 -23.77 -21.87 -20.57
CA ILE A 24 -22.73 -21.37 -19.67
C ILE A 24 -21.40 -21.29 -20.41
N VAL A 25 -20.79 -20.11 -20.39
CA VAL A 25 -19.55 -19.77 -21.10
C VAL A 25 -18.49 -19.23 -20.13
N HIS A 26 -17.22 -19.60 -20.30
CA HIS A 26 -16.14 -19.41 -19.31
C HIS A 26 -15.03 -18.47 -19.82
N GLY A 27 -14.35 -17.73 -18.93
CA GLY A 27 -13.24 -16.86 -19.34
C GLY A 27 -11.86 -17.49 -19.25
N PHE A 28 -10.80 -16.70 -19.42
CA PHE A 28 -9.42 -17.15 -19.19
C PHE A 28 -9.03 -16.91 -17.74
N PRO A 29 -8.34 -17.83 -17.05
CA PRO A 29 -7.77 -19.09 -17.51
C PRO A 29 -8.68 -20.30 -17.21
N GLU A 30 -9.99 -20.10 -17.21
CA GLU A 30 -10.96 -21.16 -16.91
C GLU A 30 -11.29 -22.02 -18.14
N PHE A 31 -12.03 -23.09 -17.90
CA PHE A 31 -12.64 -23.98 -18.90
C PHE A 31 -13.98 -24.49 -18.36
N TRP A 32 -14.79 -25.22 -19.15
CA TRP A 32 -16.17 -25.61 -18.80
C TRP A 32 -16.33 -26.17 -17.37
N TYR A 33 -15.33 -26.92 -16.89
CA TYR A 33 -15.34 -27.59 -15.58
C TYR A 33 -15.37 -26.62 -14.39
N SER A 34 -14.99 -25.37 -14.61
CA SER A 34 -15.03 -24.31 -13.58
C SER A 34 -16.44 -24.09 -13.06
N TRP A 35 -17.45 -24.40 -13.87
CA TRP A 35 -18.87 -24.29 -13.54
C TRP A 35 -19.48 -25.53 -12.88
N ARG A 36 -18.69 -26.56 -12.54
CA ARG A 36 -19.20 -27.84 -11.98
C ARG A 36 -20.20 -27.67 -10.83
N PHE A 37 -19.97 -26.70 -9.94
CA PHE A 37 -20.87 -26.43 -8.81
C PHE A 37 -22.24 -25.88 -9.25
N GLN A 38 -22.27 -25.01 -10.26
CA GLN A 38 -23.50 -24.48 -10.84
C GLN A 38 -24.17 -25.51 -11.73
N PHE A 39 -23.38 -26.29 -12.47
CA PHE A 39 -23.84 -27.37 -13.32
C PHE A 39 -24.68 -28.36 -12.50
N ASP A 40 -24.14 -28.86 -11.39
CA ASP A 40 -24.83 -29.77 -10.46
C ASP A 40 -26.12 -29.16 -9.89
N HIS A 41 -26.12 -27.85 -9.60
CA HIS A 41 -27.28 -27.17 -9.04
C HIS A 41 -28.44 -26.94 -10.04
N PHE A 42 -28.11 -26.78 -11.33
CA PHE A 42 -29.08 -26.41 -12.37
C PHE A 42 -29.67 -27.61 -13.10
N MET A 43 -28.94 -28.73 -13.18
CA MET A 43 -29.32 -29.92 -13.95
C MET A 43 -30.66 -30.58 -13.56
N ASP A 44 -31.23 -30.26 -12.40
CA ASP A 44 -32.54 -30.79 -12.00
C ASP A 44 -33.72 -29.98 -12.55
N ARG A 45 -33.48 -28.72 -12.95
CA ARG A 45 -34.53 -27.77 -13.36
C ARG A 45 -34.38 -27.31 -14.81
N TYR A 46 -33.19 -27.39 -15.37
CA TYR A 46 -32.83 -26.86 -16.68
C TYR A 46 -32.07 -27.91 -17.50
N ARG A 47 -32.11 -27.79 -18.83
CA ARG A 47 -31.07 -28.40 -19.68
C ARG A 47 -29.86 -27.48 -19.62
N VAL A 48 -28.74 -27.96 -19.09
CA VAL A 48 -27.55 -27.12 -18.86
C VAL A 48 -26.44 -27.56 -19.80
N VAL A 49 -25.88 -26.60 -20.53
CA VAL A 49 -24.78 -26.82 -21.46
C VAL A 49 -23.66 -25.87 -21.10
N ALA A 50 -22.53 -26.43 -20.64
CA ALA A 50 -21.30 -25.68 -20.38
C ALA A 50 -20.30 -26.02 -21.49
N ILE A 51 -19.90 -25.00 -22.25
CA ILE A 51 -19.05 -25.19 -23.43
C ILE A 51 -17.64 -24.68 -23.19
N ASP A 52 -16.66 -25.34 -23.81
CA ASP A 52 -15.39 -24.70 -24.10
C ASP A 52 -15.48 -23.93 -25.41
N GLN A 53 -14.95 -22.71 -25.44
CA GLN A 53 -14.89 -21.92 -26.66
C GLN A 53 -13.76 -22.35 -27.59
N ARG A 54 -13.78 -21.81 -28.83
CA ARG A 54 -12.65 -21.90 -29.76
C ARG A 54 -11.34 -21.60 -29.04
N GLY A 55 -10.38 -22.52 -29.14
CA GLY A 55 -9.08 -22.38 -28.48
C GLY A 55 -8.90 -23.06 -27.11
N TYR A 56 -9.97 -23.51 -26.44
CA TYR A 56 -9.87 -24.12 -25.10
C TYR A 56 -10.17 -25.62 -25.10
N GLY A 57 -9.27 -26.47 -24.63
CA GLY A 57 -9.56 -27.91 -24.56
C GLY A 57 -9.69 -28.58 -25.94
N GLY A 58 -10.75 -29.36 -26.17
CA GLY A 58 -10.94 -30.13 -27.42
C GLY A 58 -11.54 -29.44 -28.67
N PRO A 59 -12.21 -28.25 -28.63
CA PRO A 59 -12.65 -27.52 -29.82
C PRO A 59 -11.49 -27.07 -30.72
N SER A 60 -11.88 -26.59 -31.91
CA SER A 60 -10.99 -26.08 -32.95
C SER A 60 -10.11 -24.93 -32.46
N LYS A 61 -8.85 -24.94 -32.92
CA LYS A 61 -7.81 -23.93 -32.61
C LYS A 61 -7.40 -23.23 -33.90
N PRO A 62 -8.25 -22.32 -34.42
CA PRO A 62 -7.95 -21.66 -35.68
C PRO A 62 -6.60 -20.91 -35.58
N PRO A 63 -5.78 -20.94 -36.63
CA PRO A 63 -4.40 -20.46 -36.54
C PRO A 63 -4.29 -18.93 -36.56
N ASN A 64 -5.29 -18.21 -37.07
CA ASN A 64 -5.21 -16.76 -37.22
C ASN A 64 -5.74 -16.05 -35.98
N ILE A 65 -5.08 -14.96 -35.59
CA ILE A 65 -5.51 -14.13 -34.45
C ILE A 65 -6.91 -13.56 -34.69
N SER A 66 -7.24 -13.15 -35.91
CA SER A 66 -8.56 -12.62 -36.29
C SER A 66 -9.71 -13.61 -36.09
N ASP A 67 -9.42 -14.90 -35.94
CA ASP A 67 -10.45 -15.91 -35.69
C ASP A 67 -10.89 -15.92 -34.22
N TYR A 68 -10.28 -15.15 -33.32
CA TYR A 68 -10.62 -15.11 -31.90
C TYR A 68 -11.41 -13.86 -31.49
N CYS A 69 -12.07 -13.22 -32.45
CA CYS A 69 -12.80 -11.99 -32.19
C CYS A 69 -14.19 -12.29 -31.58
N THR A 70 -14.54 -11.55 -30.54
CA THR A 70 -15.71 -11.78 -29.67
C THR A 70 -17.04 -11.81 -30.42
N ILE A 71 -17.19 -11.02 -31.50
CA ILE A 71 -18.38 -11.05 -32.37
C ILE A 71 -18.54 -12.39 -33.09
N LEU A 72 -17.44 -13.00 -33.57
CA LEU A 72 -17.51 -14.31 -34.22
C LEU A 72 -17.90 -15.39 -33.22
N MET A 73 -17.42 -15.27 -31.99
CA MET A 73 -17.77 -16.19 -30.92
C MET A 73 -19.21 -16.03 -30.42
N ALA A 74 -19.71 -14.80 -30.39
CA ALA A 74 -21.12 -14.54 -30.12
C ALA A 74 -22.01 -15.20 -31.17
N LYS A 75 -21.56 -15.21 -32.43
CA LYS A 75 -22.22 -15.98 -33.49
C LYS A 75 -22.12 -17.49 -33.28
N ASP A 76 -20.97 -18.03 -32.85
CA ASP A 76 -20.86 -19.46 -32.53
C ASP A 76 -21.85 -19.88 -31.45
N LEU A 77 -21.99 -19.06 -30.41
CA LEU A 77 -22.93 -19.29 -29.32
C LEU A 77 -24.39 -19.28 -29.82
N ASP A 78 -24.73 -18.32 -30.68
CA ASP A 78 -26.04 -18.24 -31.32
C ASP A 78 -26.34 -19.47 -32.19
N ASP A 79 -25.41 -19.84 -33.07
CA ASP A 79 -25.55 -21.00 -33.96
C ASP A 79 -25.67 -22.29 -33.14
N LEU A 80 -24.97 -22.39 -32.01
CA LEU A 80 -25.05 -23.54 -31.12
C LEU A 80 -26.41 -23.66 -30.44
N ILE A 81 -26.99 -22.56 -29.95
CA ILE A 81 -28.33 -22.56 -29.35
C ILE A 81 -29.36 -23.14 -30.33
N HIS A 82 -29.33 -22.66 -31.58
CA HIS A 82 -30.21 -23.15 -32.64
C HIS A 82 -29.91 -24.59 -33.05
N ALA A 83 -28.63 -24.99 -33.12
CA ALA A 83 -28.23 -26.36 -33.41
C ALA A 83 -28.71 -27.36 -32.34
N LEU A 84 -28.83 -26.91 -31.09
CA LEU A 84 -29.40 -27.68 -29.99
C LEU A 84 -30.94 -27.71 -30.00
N GLY A 85 -31.58 -27.03 -30.96
CA GLY A 85 -33.02 -27.03 -31.19
C GLY A 85 -33.80 -25.98 -30.40
N TYR A 86 -33.14 -24.91 -29.95
CA TYR A 86 -33.77 -23.83 -29.18
C TYR A 86 -33.78 -22.52 -29.94
N ASP A 87 -34.87 -21.76 -29.83
CA ASP A 87 -34.96 -20.41 -30.38
C ASP A 87 -34.26 -19.39 -29.46
N SER A 88 -34.20 -19.66 -28.15
CA SER A 88 -33.54 -18.80 -27.16
C SER A 88 -33.04 -19.56 -25.94
N ALA A 89 -32.07 -18.97 -25.25
CA ALA A 89 -31.45 -19.54 -24.05
C ALA A 89 -31.32 -18.53 -22.91
N VAL A 90 -31.20 -19.04 -21.68
CA VAL A 90 -30.57 -18.27 -20.60
C VAL A 90 -29.06 -18.36 -20.77
N VAL A 91 -28.38 -17.22 -20.91
CA VAL A 91 -26.93 -17.17 -21.16
C VAL A 91 -26.22 -16.67 -19.91
N ILE A 92 -25.22 -17.44 -19.45
CA ILE A 92 -24.38 -17.11 -18.28
C ILE A 92 -22.93 -16.98 -18.73
N GLY A 93 -22.32 -15.82 -18.52
CA GLY A 93 -20.92 -15.57 -18.91
C GLY A 93 -20.05 -15.02 -17.79
N HIS A 94 -18.76 -15.40 -17.81
CA HIS A 94 -17.72 -14.95 -16.89
C HIS A 94 -16.47 -14.47 -17.66
N ASP A 95 -15.82 -13.42 -17.17
CA ASP A 95 -14.57 -12.85 -17.73
C ASP A 95 -14.65 -12.64 -19.27
N TRP A 96 -13.73 -13.14 -20.10
CA TRP A 96 -13.77 -12.92 -21.56
C TRP A 96 -15.04 -13.42 -22.22
N ASP A 97 -15.61 -14.52 -21.73
CA ASP A 97 -16.85 -15.03 -22.26
C ASP A 97 -18.08 -14.32 -21.70
N GLY A 98 -17.92 -13.56 -20.62
CA GLY A 98 -18.86 -12.51 -20.27
C GLY A 98 -18.95 -11.44 -21.37
N THR A 99 -17.82 -11.09 -22.01
CA THR A 99 -17.81 -10.20 -23.18
C THR A 99 -18.51 -10.86 -24.37
N VAL A 100 -18.30 -12.16 -24.60
CA VAL A 100 -19.00 -12.91 -25.65
C VAL A 100 -20.51 -12.94 -25.38
N ALA A 101 -20.94 -13.18 -24.15
CA ALA A 101 -22.34 -13.16 -23.75
C ALA A 101 -22.98 -11.76 -23.91
N TRP A 102 -22.24 -10.69 -23.61
CA TRP A 102 -22.67 -9.32 -23.94
C TRP A 102 -22.86 -9.13 -25.44
N GLN A 103 -21.86 -9.51 -26.25
CA GLN A 103 -21.93 -9.37 -27.69
C GLN A 103 -23.07 -10.22 -28.29
N HIS A 104 -23.33 -11.40 -27.75
CA HIS A 104 -24.46 -12.26 -28.14
C HIS A 104 -25.79 -11.56 -27.86
N ALA A 105 -26.01 -11.08 -26.64
CA ALA A 105 -27.23 -10.36 -26.27
C ALA A 105 -27.44 -9.05 -27.04
N ILE A 106 -26.37 -8.41 -27.52
CA ILE A 106 -26.44 -7.17 -28.31
C ILE A 106 -26.75 -7.45 -29.78
N HIS A 107 -26.15 -8.48 -30.36
CA HIS A 107 -26.27 -8.80 -31.78
C HIS A 107 -27.39 -9.76 -32.11
N TYR A 108 -27.77 -10.61 -31.16
CA TYR A 108 -28.78 -11.66 -31.27
C TYR A 108 -29.73 -11.61 -30.04
N PRO A 109 -30.37 -10.46 -29.77
CA PRO A 109 -31.20 -10.30 -28.57
C PRO A 109 -32.38 -11.27 -28.50
N ASP A 110 -32.89 -11.71 -29.65
CA ASP A 110 -34.05 -12.62 -29.74
C ASP A 110 -33.72 -14.05 -29.30
N SER A 111 -32.43 -14.44 -29.33
CA SER A 111 -31.97 -15.75 -28.86
C SER A 111 -31.52 -15.75 -27.40
N VAL A 112 -31.76 -14.66 -26.67
CA VAL A 112 -31.42 -14.52 -25.24
C VAL A 112 -32.68 -14.25 -24.42
N ASP A 113 -33.19 -15.27 -23.73
CA ASP A 113 -34.33 -15.12 -22.78
C ASP A 113 -33.90 -14.26 -21.57
N ARG A 114 -32.75 -14.60 -20.99
CA ARG A 114 -32.14 -13.86 -19.87
C ARG A 114 -30.63 -13.91 -19.95
N LEU A 115 -30.00 -12.82 -19.52
CA LEU A 115 -28.55 -12.72 -19.44
C LEU A 115 -28.10 -12.68 -17.99
N VAL A 116 -27.10 -13.49 -17.65
CA VAL A 116 -26.40 -13.46 -16.36
C VAL A 116 -24.92 -13.21 -16.62
N ILE A 117 -24.37 -12.16 -16.03
CA ILE A 117 -22.95 -11.82 -16.17
C ILE A 117 -22.28 -11.88 -14.82
N CYS A 118 -21.21 -12.66 -14.72
CA CYS A 118 -20.39 -12.82 -13.52
C CYS A 118 -19.08 -12.05 -13.70
N ASN A 119 -18.77 -11.10 -12.80
CA ASN A 119 -17.49 -10.36 -12.73
C ASN A 119 -16.95 -9.81 -14.07
N CYS A 120 -17.83 -9.44 -15.02
CA CYS A 120 -17.43 -8.90 -16.32
C CYS A 120 -18.20 -7.62 -16.65
N PRO A 121 -17.52 -6.48 -16.89
CA PRO A 121 -18.19 -5.24 -17.25
C PRO A 121 -18.70 -5.29 -18.69
N HIS A 122 -19.68 -4.42 -19.00
CA HIS A 122 -20.10 -4.21 -20.38
C HIS A 122 -18.93 -3.68 -21.24
N PRO A 123 -18.72 -4.16 -22.49
CA PRO A 123 -17.52 -3.84 -23.28
C PRO A 123 -17.30 -2.34 -23.51
N ALA A 124 -18.37 -1.59 -23.80
CA ALA A 124 -18.27 -0.13 -23.95
C ALA A 124 -17.86 0.59 -22.66
N ALA A 125 -18.33 0.12 -21.50
CA ALA A 125 -17.96 0.70 -20.21
C ALA A 125 -16.49 0.40 -19.88
N PHE A 126 -16.04 -0.82 -20.20
CA PHE A 126 -14.64 -1.22 -20.05
C PHE A 126 -13.71 -0.41 -20.94
N SER A 127 -14.07 -0.19 -22.21
CA SER A 127 -13.29 0.63 -23.14
C SER A 127 -13.19 2.08 -22.67
N ALA A 128 -14.31 2.68 -22.23
CA ALA A 128 -14.30 4.04 -21.67
C ALA A 128 -13.39 4.16 -20.44
N LEU A 129 -13.40 3.15 -19.55
CA LEU A 129 -12.50 3.10 -18.39
C LEU A 129 -11.03 2.92 -18.80
N LEU A 130 -10.75 2.13 -19.83
CA LEU A 130 -9.37 2.01 -20.33
C LEU A 130 -8.83 3.32 -20.92
N GLU A 131 -9.69 4.21 -21.44
CA GLU A 131 -9.27 5.52 -21.94
C GLU A 131 -9.11 6.56 -20.83
N THR A 132 -9.93 6.46 -19.78
CA THR A 132 -10.08 7.53 -18.77
C THR A 132 -9.55 7.19 -17.38
N ASN A 133 -9.30 5.92 -17.09
CA ASN A 133 -8.96 5.43 -15.74
C ASN A 133 -7.60 4.71 -15.73
N GLY A 134 -6.58 5.40 -15.18
CA GLY A 134 -5.22 4.87 -15.05
C GLY A 134 -5.11 3.59 -14.21
N THR A 135 -6.05 3.38 -13.26
CA THR A 135 -6.17 2.11 -12.51
C THR A 135 -6.45 0.94 -13.42
N GLN A 136 -7.44 1.14 -14.30
CA GLN A 136 -7.92 0.09 -15.16
C GLN A 136 -6.86 -0.21 -16.21
N GLN A 137 -6.20 0.82 -16.75
CA GLN A 137 -5.03 0.65 -17.62
C GLN A 137 -3.93 -0.19 -16.95
N ALA A 138 -3.59 0.13 -15.70
CA ALA A 138 -2.60 -0.58 -14.92
C ALA A 138 -2.99 -2.04 -14.59
N ARG A 139 -4.24 -2.28 -14.16
CA ARG A 139 -4.76 -3.62 -13.87
C ARG A 139 -4.84 -4.47 -15.13
N SER A 140 -5.04 -3.83 -16.28
CA SER A 140 -5.07 -4.46 -17.59
C SER A 140 -3.69 -4.60 -18.25
N TRP A 141 -2.57 -4.55 -17.49
CA TRP A 141 -1.20 -4.73 -18.00
C TRP A 141 -1.03 -6.03 -18.81
N TYR A 142 -1.78 -7.08 -18.42
CA TYR A 142 -1.78 -8.37 -19.10
C TYR A 142 -2.19 -8.23 -20.57
N ARG A 143 -3.01 -7.24 -20.93
CA ARG A 143 -3.41 -6.97 -22.33
C ARG A 143 -2.20 -6.62 -23.19
N THR A 144 -1.23 -5.88 -22.65
CA THR A 144 0.04 -5.56 -23.32
C THR A 144 1.00 -6.74 -23.27
N PHE A 145 1.12 -7.40 -22.13
CA PHE A 145 1.97 -8.57 -21.96
C PHE A 145 1.65 -9.67 -22.99
N PHE A 146 0.37 -9.98 -23.16
CA PHE A 146 -0.13 -11.00 -24.08
C PHE A 146 0.02 -10.66 -25.57
N GLN A 147 0.43 -9.43 -25.93
CA GLN A 147 0.80 -9.09 -27.30
C GLN A 147 2.17 -9.65 -27.70
N SER A 148 3.04 -9.95 -26.73
CA SER A 148 4.38 -10.44 -27.05
C SER A 148 4.30 -11.85 -27.64
N PRO A 149 5.02 -12.14 -28.74
CA PRO A 149 5.10 -13.51 -29.26
C PRO A 149 5.94 -14.38 -28.32
N CYS A 150 5.49 -15.61 -28.06
CA CYS A 150 6.19 -16.68 -27.32
C CYS A 150 6.42 -16.44 -25.82
N ILE A 151 6.57 -15.19 -25.37
CA ILE A 151 6.84 -14.84 -23.96
C ILE A 151 5.65 -15.22 -23.05
N PRO A 152 4.39 -14.88 -23.37
CA PRO A 152 3.22 -15.34 -22.62
C PRO A 152 3.10 -16.84 -22.52
N GLU A 153 3.29 -17.55 -23.63
CA GLU A 153 3.17 -19.01 -23.69
C GLU A 153 4.23 -19.67 -22.80
N ALA A 154 5.47 -19.18 -22.82
CA ALA A 154 6.54 -19.67 -21.96
C ALA A 154 6.34 -19.30 -20.49
N ALA A 155 5.83 -18.10 -20.20
CA ALA A 155 5.58 -17.64 -18.85
C ALA A 155 4.43 -18.39 -18.19
N VAL A 156 3.32 -18.59 -18.92
CA VAL A 156 2.16 -19.32 -18.39
C VAL A 156 2.49 -20.80 -18.21
N SER A 157 3.33 -21.39 -19.09
CA SER A 157 3.78 -22.78 -18.97
C SER A 157 4.79 -23.04 -17.84
N ALA A 158 5.28 -22.01 -17.14
CA ALA A 158 6.23 -22.16 -16.04
C ALA A 158 5.51 -22.50 -14.72
N ASP A 159 6.06 -23.45 -13.95
CA ASP A 159 5.44 -23.98 -12.72
C ASP A 159 5.07 -22.90 -11.68
N ASP A 160 5.88 -21.86 -11.55
CA ASP A 160 5.59 -20.76 -10.62
C ASP A 160 4.39 -19.90 -11.06
N PHE A 161 4.15 -19.78 -12.36
CA PHE A 161 2.99 -19.05 -12.89
C PHE A 161 1.73 -19.91 -12.83
N HIS A 162 1.86 -21.22 -13.09
CA HIS A 162 0.80 -22.21 -12.86
C HIS A 162 0.27 -22.10 -11.42
N ASN A 163 1.17 -22.16 -10.44
CA ASN A 163 0.80 -22.05 -9.03
C ASN A 163 0.22 -20.67 -8.68
N GLY A 164 0.63 -19.60 -9.36
CA GLY A 164 0.10 -18.25 -9.13
C GLY A 164 -1.32 -18.02 -9.63
N LEU A 165 -1.68 -18.58 -10.79
CA LEU A 165 -3.03 -18.48 -11.38
C LEU A 165 -4.06 -19.34 -10.65
N THR A 166 -3.61 -20.35 -9.92
CA THR A 166 -4.43 -21.44 -9.41
C THR A 166 -4.44 -21.57 -7.89
N ASN A 167 -3.77 -20.67 -7.17
CA ASN A 167 -3.77 -20.67 -5.71
C ASN A 167 -5.06 -20.04 -5.16
N THR A 168 -6.19 -20.72 -5.32
CA THR A 168 -7.49 -20.33 -4.74
C THR A 168 -7.85 -21.27 -3.60
N GLN A 169 -8.48 -20.76 -2.54
CA GLN A 169 -8.75 -21.50 -1.29
C GLN A 169 -9.63 -22.75 -1.45
N ASN A 170 -10.18 -23.00 -2.65
CA ASN A 170 -11.16 -24.05 -2.92
C ASN A 170 -10.81 -25.00 -4.08
N MET A 171 -9.58 -24.94 -4.63
CA MET A 171 -9.17 -25.91 -5.66
C MET A 171 -8.47 -27.12 -5.07
N THR A 172 -8.96 -28.29 -5.46
CA THR A 172 -8.37 -29.58 -5.11
C THR A 172 -7.18 -29.90 -6.02
N THR A 173 -6.38 -30.90 -5.65
CA THR A 173 -5.33 -31.44 -6.52
C THR A 173 -5.89 -31.97 -7.84
N GLU A 174 -7.11 -32.51 -7.85
CA GLU A 174 -7.77 -32.99 -9.07
C GLU A 174 -8.19 -31.82 -10.00
N ASP A 175 -8.69 -30.72 -9.42
CA ASP A 175 -9.01 -29.50 -10.19
C ASP A 175 -7.75 -28.94 -10.88
N MET A 176 -6.63 -28.99 -10.18
CA MET A 176 -5.32 -28.58 -10.69
C MET A 176 -4.82 -29.46 -11.83
N GLU A 177 -4.99 -30.78 -11.72
CA GLU A 177 -4.62 -31.72 -12.77
C GLU A 177 -5.50 -31.53 -14.02
N ALA A 178 -6.80 -31.31 -13.84
CA ALA A 178 -7.73 -31.03 -14.94
C ALA A 178 -7.33 -29.75 -15.69
N TRP A 179 -6.99 -28.68 -14.95
CA TRP A 179 -6.51 -27.44 -15.54
C TRP A 179 -5.21 -27.64 -16.32
N LYS A 180 -4.21 -28.29 -15.71
CA LYS A 180 -2.93 -28.59 -16.36
C LYS A 180 -3.14 -29.42 -17.62
N TYR A 181 -3.99 -30.43 -17.56
CA TYR A 181 -4.33 -31.25 -18.71
C TYR A 181 -4.88 -30.40 -19.86
N THR A 182 -5.88 -29.56 -19.61
CA THR A 182 -6.54 -28.73 -20.63
C THR A 182 -5.57 -27.77 -21.32
N PHE A 183 -4.72 -27.06 -20.56
CA PHE A 183 -3.79 -26.08 -21.12
C PHE A 183 -2.47 -26.68 -21.62
N SER A 184 -2.14 -27.92 -21.24
CA SER A 184 -1.02 -28.66 -21.83
C SER A 184 -1.32 -29.21 -23.23
N GLN A 185 -2.59 -29.24 -23.65
CA GLN A 185 -2.95 -29.67 -25.00
C GLN A 185 -2.31 -28.74 -26.04
N PRO A 186 -1.85 -29.29 -27.18
CA PRO A 186 -1.23 -28.50 -28.24
C PRO A 186 -2.07 -27.29 -28.63
N ASP A 187 -1.42 -26.14 -28.72
CA ASP A 187 -1.97 -24.84 -29.10
C ASP A 187 -3.09 -24.27 -28.19
N CYS A 188 -3.59 -24.96 -27.17
CA CYS A 188 -4.65 -24.45 -26.26
C CYS A 188 -4.26 -23.12 -25.61
N LEU A 189 -3.08 -23.09 -24.98
CA LEU A 189 -2.60 -21.89 -24.31
C LEU A 189 -2.40 -20.72 -25.29
N ARG A 190 -1.80 -21.01 -26.45
CA ARG A 190 -1.59 -20.01 -27.51
C ARG A 190 -2.92 -19.45 -28.02
N SER A 191 -3.90 -20.33 -28.24
CA SER A 191 -5.24 -19.96 -28.69
C SER A 191 -6.01 -19.15 -27.64
N ALA A 192 -5.95 -19.52 -26.36
CA ALA A 192 -6.53 -18.74 -25.29
C ALA A 192 -5.90 -17.33 -25.19
N ILE A 193 -4.58 -17.22 -25.38
CA ILE A 193 -3.88 -15.93 -25.44
C ILE A 193 -4.29 -15.11 -26.68
N ASN A 194 -4.67 -15.75 -27.78
CA ASN A 194 -5.08 -15.04 -29.00
C ASN A 194 -6.36 -14.22 -28.83
N TYR A 195 -7.19 -14.47 -27.82
CA TYR A 195 -8.32 -13.60 -27.45
C TYR A 195 -7.83 -12.17 -27.18
N TYR A 196 -6.79 -12.06 -26.36
CA TYR A 196 -6.15 -10.79 -26.02
C TYR A 196 -5.47 -10.14 -27.23
N ARG A 197 -4.91 -10.96 -28.12
CA ARG A 197 -4.27 -10.47 -29.34
C ARG A 197 -5.29 -9.95 -30.35
N CYS A 198 -6.43 -10.64 -30.57
CA CYS A 198 -7.48 -10.10 -31.45
C CYS A 198 -7.99 -8.76 -30.89
N ALA A 199 -8.35 -8.72 -29.60
CA ALA A 199 -8.93 -7.52 -28.99
C ALA A 199 -8.05 -6.26 -29.13
N PHE A 200 -6.73 -6.42 -29.28
CA PHE A 200 -5.80 -5.32 -29.47
C PHE A 200 -5.47 -5.03 -30.94
N GLN A 201 -5.29 -6.07 -31.77
CA GLN A 201 -4.86 -5.92 -33.16
C GLN A 201 -6.01 -5.60 -34.11
N TYR A 202 -7.24 -5.96 -33.73
CA TYR A 202 -8.45 -5.73 -34.52
C TYR A 202 -9.52 -4.99 -33.68
N PRO A 203 -9.23 -3.79 -33.14
CA PRO A 203 -10.14 -3.07 -32.25
C PRO A 203 -11.43 -2.61 -32.97
N ASP A 204 -11.37 -2.43 -34.30
CA ASP A 204 -12.53 -2.08 -35.11
C ASP A 204 -13.57 -3.22 -35.18
N ASN A 205 -13.19 -4.46 -34.81
CA ASN A 205 -14.11 -5.58 -34.64
C ASN A 205 -14.83 -5.58 -33.27
N ASP A 206 -14.43 -4.74 -32.31
CA ASP A 206 -15.02 -4.70 -30.96
C ASP A 206 -15.56 -3.30 -30.57
N ALA A 207 -15.04 -2.21 -31.16
CA ALA A 207 -15.25 -0.85 -30.64
C ALA A 207 -15.79 0.22 -31.62
N LYS A 208 -15.80 0.01 -32.95
CA LYS A 208 -16.31 1.03 -33.90
C LYS A 208 -17.76 0.87 -34.34
N ARG A 209 -18.42 -0.22 -33.98
CA ARG A 209 -19.89 -0.24 -33.93
C ARG A 209 -20.29 0.28 -32.56
N LYS A 210 -21.06 1.37 -32.50
CA LYS A 210 -21.73 1.81 -31.27
C LYS A 210 -22.34 0.58 -30.61
N VAL A 211 -21.71 0.05 -29.56
CA VAL A 211 -22.19 -1.14 -28.88
C VAL A 211 -23.64 -0.86 -28.49
N GLY A 212 -24.57 -1.66 -29.02
CA GLY A 212 -25.99 -1.42 -28.91
C GLY A 212 -26.47 -1.51 -27.46
N LYS A 213 -27.67 -1.02 -27.17
CA LYS A 213 -28.30 -1.27 -25.87
C LYS A 213 -28.63 -2.77 -25.78
N CYS A 214 -28.13 -3.45 -24.75
CA CYS A 214 -28.58 -4.78 -24.39
C CYS A 214 -30.06 -4.72 -23.98
N SER A 215 -30.95 -5.35 -24.74
CA SER A 215 -32.39 -5.41 -24.48
C SER A 215 -32.84 -6.57 -23.57
N PRO A 216 -32.17 -7.74 -23.50
CA PRO A 216 -32.56 -8.81 -22.59
C PRO A 216 -32.50 -8.41 -21.11
N LYS A 217 -33.37 -9.02 -20.30
CA LYS A 217 -33.34 -8.83 -18.84
C LYS A 217 -32.03 -9.41 -18.28
N THR A 218 -31.22 -8.54 -17.70
CA THR A 218 -29.85 -8.86 -17.30
C THR A 218 -29.68 -8.85 -15.79
N LEU A 219 -29.09 -9.92 -15.25
CA LEU A 219 -28.59 -10.01 -13.88
C LEU A 219 -27.06 -9.91 -13.91
N ILE A 220 -26.49 -8.99 -13.14
CA ILE A 220 -25.04 -8.89 -12.98
C ILE A 220 -24.71 -9.37 -11.57
N LEU A 221 -23.91 -10.44 -11.49
CA LEU A 221 -23.37 -10.99 -10.27
C LEU A 221 -21.93 -10.54 -10.14
N TRP A 222 -21.63 -9.86 -9.04
CA TRP A 222 -20.31 -9.33 -8.77
C TRP A 222 -19.82 -9.79 -7.39
N GLY A 223 -18.63 -10.37 -7.33
CA GLY A 223 -18.05 -10.90 -6.10
C GLY A 223 -17.70 -9.80 -5.11
N ASP A 224 -17.95 -10.02 -3.81
CA ASP A 224 -17.71 -9.00 -2.77
C ASP A 224 -16.26 -8.94 -2.29
N ALA A 225 -15.42 -9.95 -2.59
CA ALA A 225 -13.96 -9.81 -2.54
C ALA A 225 -13.46 -8.76 -3.55
N GLU A 226 -14.29 -8.47 -4.57
CA GLU A 226 -14.17 -7.38 -5.53
C GLU A 226 -15.12 -6.20 -5.19
N LYS A 227 -15.32 -5.91 -3.90
CA LYS A 227 -16.18 -4.84 -3.32
C LYS A 227 -15.97 -3.40 -3.78
N ASN A 228 -15.33 -3.16 -4.92
CA ASN A 228 -14.92 -1.84 -5.35
C ASN A 228 -15.56 -1.31 -6.63
N LEU A 229 -16.62 -1.93 -7.15
CA LEU A 229 -17.17 -1.49 -8.44
C LEU A 229 -18.68 -1.22 -8.49
N ILE A 230 -19.47 -1.44 -7.41
CA ILE A 230 -20.94 -1.26 -7.48
C ILE A 230 -21.52 -0.29 -6.43
N THR A 231 -20.77 0.19 -5.44
CA THR A 231 -21.23 1.35 -4.64
C THR A 231 -20.90 2.69 -5.30
N GLU A 232 -20.28 2.65 -6.48
CA GLU A 232 -19.78 3.81 -7.23
C GLU A 232 -20.70 4.29 -8.36
N TYR A 233 -21.84 3.64 -8.59
CA TYR A 233 -22.78 4.06 -9.64
C TYR A 233 -23.82 5.12 -9.21
N ALA A 234 -23.79 5.58 -7.94
CA ALA A 234 -24.78 6.55 -7.44
C ALA A 234 -24.21 7.82 -6.78
N SER A 235 -22.89 8.00 -6.68
CA SER A 235 -22.35 9.30 -6.23
C SER A 235 -20.88 9.47 -6.59
N LEU A 236 -20.64 10.14 -7.71
CA LEU A 236 -19.39 10.82 -8.00
C LEU A 236 -19.20 11.95 -6.97
N SER A 237 -18.27 11.78 -6.03
CA SER A 237 -17.37 12.87 -5.63
C SER A 237 -16.06 12.30 -5.06
N ALA A 238 -15.08 12.24 -5.96
CA ALA A 238 -13.65 12.47 -5.77
C ALA A 238 -13.09 12.45 -4.33
N GLN A 239 -12.65 11.28 -3.85
CA GLN A 239 -11.42 11.20 -3.03
C GLN A 239 -10.89 9.77 -2.84
N ARG A 240 -11.75 8.74 -2.95
CA ARG A 240 -11.39 7.38 -2.50
C ARG A 240 -10.82 6.42 -3.56
N GLU A 241 -10.82 6.82 -4.84
CA GLU A 241 -10.42 5.95 -5.97
C GLU A 241 -8.90 5.96 -6.25
N LYS A 242 -8.14 6.89 -5.68
CA LYS A 242 -6.67 6.98 -5.84
C LYS A 242 -5.94 5.86 -5.05
N GLU A 243 -6.58 5.28 -4.04
CA GLU A 243 -5.91 4.47 -3.03
C GLU A 243 -5.84 2.97 -3.34
N ARG A 244 -6.80 2.42 -4.09
CA ARG A 244 -6.89 0.96 -4.32
C ARG A 244 -6.13 0.46 -5.57
N ILE A 245 -5.60 1.38 -6.39
CA ILE A 245 -4.74 1.08 -7.56
C ILE A 245 -3.38 0.53 -7.14
N ASN A 246 -2.84 1.08 -6.06
CA ASN A 246 -1.45 0.88 -5.65
C ASN A 246 -1.21 -0.43 -4.89
N TRP A 247 -2.28 -1.09 -4.43
CA TRP A 247 -2.20 -2.33 -3.66
C TRP A 247 -2.01 -3.58 -4.54
N ALA A 248 -2.62 -3.63 -5.73
CA ALA A 248 -2.57 -4.80 -6.62
C ALA A 248 -1.32 -4.86 -7.54
N GLN A 249 -0.64 -3.74 -7.78
CA GLN A 249 0.59 -3.68 -8.61
C GLN A 249 1.85 -4.28 -7.93
N GLY A 250 1.76 -4.73 -6.68
CA GLY A 250 2.92 -5.10 -5.87
C GLY A 250 3.43 -6.54 -5.97
N ARG A 251 2.87 -7.40 -6.84
CA ARG A 251 3.18 -8.85 -6.83
C ARG A 251 3.66 -9.48 -8.14
N ALA A 252 4.08 -8.71 -9.13
CA ALA A 252 5.06 -9.28 -10.07
C ALA A 252 6.41 -9.30 -9.37
N MET A 253 6.96 -10.49 -9.05
CA MET A 253 8.34 -10.56 -8.57
C MET A 253 9.23 -9.88 -9.61
N PRO A 254 9.97 -8.80 -9.25
CA PRO A 254 10.87 -8.19 -10.20
C PRO A 254 11.92 -9.25 -10.56
N SER A 255 12.13 -9.47 -11.87
CA SER A 255 13.18 -10.36 -12.37
C SER A 255 14.52 -10.03 -11.70
N VAL A 256 15.42 -11.00 -11.57
CA VAL A 256 16.74 -10.77 -10.97
C VAL A 256 17.46 -9.56 -11.59
N LEU A 257 17.33 -9.40 -12.92
CA LEU A 257 17.86 -8.26 -13.66
C LEU A 257 17.24 -6.92 -13.25
N SER A 258 15.91 -6.85 -13.08
CA SER A 258 15.26 -5.62 -12.62
C SER A 258 15.65 -5.26 -11.18
N ARG A 259 15.81 -6.25 -10.28
CA ARG A 259 16.30 -5.99 -8.90
C ARG A 259 17.74 -5.47 -8.89
N LEU A 260 18.60 -6.02 -9.74
CA LEU A 260 19.98 -5.56 -9.89
C LEU A 260 20.04 -4.15 -10.47
N ALA A 261 19.23 -3.85 -11.50
CA ALA A 261 19.12 -2.52 -12.08
C ALA A 261 18.62 -1.48 -11.08
N SER A 262 17.58 -1.80 -10.29
CA SER A 262 17.08 -0.89 -9.24
C SER A 262 18.13 -0.65 -8.15
N LYS A 263 18.85 -1.69 -7.71
CA LYS A 263 19.95 -1.53 -6.74
C LYS A 263 21.08 -0.66 -7.28
N LEU A 264 21.46 -0.84 -8.55
CA LEU A 264 22.46 -0.03 -9.21
C LEU A 264 21.99 1.43 -9.33
N ALA A 265 20.76 1.67 -9.74
CA ALA A 265 20.18 3.02 -9.84
C ALA A 265 20.20 3.75 -8.49
N LEU A 266 19.81 3.07 -7.40
CA LEU A 266 19.87 3.65 -6.06
C LEU A 266 21.31 3.95 -5.61
N LYS A 267 22.28 3.09 -5.97
CA LYS A 267 23.71 3.34 -5.70
C LYS A 267 24.27 4.52 -6.50
N LEU A 268 23.89 4.64 -7.78
CA LEU A 268 24.27 5.79 -8.61
C LEU A 268 23.66 7.08 -8.08
N ALA A 269 22.39 7.06 -7.65
CA ALA A 269 21.75 8.18 -6.99
C ALA A 269 22.47 8.57 -5.69
N GLN A 270 22.86 7.58 -4.87
CA GLN A 270 23.68 7.82 -3.67
C GLN A 270 24.98 8.55 -4.01
N TYR A 271 25.74 8.08 -5.01
CA TYR A 271 26.98 8.71 -5.42
C TYR A 271 26.77 10.11 -6.00
N TYR A 272 25.69 10.31 -6.78
CA TYR A 272 25.32 11.60 -7.33
C TYR A 272 25.08 12.63 -6.22
N TYR A 273 24.19 12.36 -5.27
CA TYR A 273 23.92 13.30 -4.17
C TYR A 273 25.16 13.54 -3.30
N SER A 274 25.94 12.49 -3.04
CA SER A 274 27.18 12.60 -2.27
C SER A 274 28.21 13.49 -2.97
N ALA A 275 28.36 13.34 -4.29
CA ALA A 275 29.26 14.17 -5.08
C ALA A 275 28.84 15.64 -5.08
N LEU A 276 27.54 15.94 -5.22
CA LEU A 276 27.01 17.30 -5.14
C LEU A 276 27.31 17.95 -3.78
N VAL A 277 27.09 17.21 -2.69
CA VAL A 277 27.34 17.72 -1.33
C VAL A 277 28.85 17.85 -1.07
N CYS A 278 29.67 16.89 -1.47
CA CYS A 278 31.12 17.01 -1.36
C CYS A 278 31.66 18.22 -2.14
N PHE A 279 31.16 18.45 -3.36
CA PHE A 279 31.51 19.62 -4.15
C PHE A 279 31.07 20.93 -3.46
N TYR A 280 29.84 20.97 -2.93
CA TYR A 280 29.35 22.10 -2.16
C TYR A 280 30.22 22.38 -0.93
N LEU A 281 30.52 21.37 -0.12
CA LEU A 281 31.35 21.51 1.08
C LEU A 281 32.77 21.94 0.75
N PHE A 282 33.37 21.39 -0.31
CA PHE A 282 34.68 21.81 -0.80
C PHE A 282 34.67 23.29 -1.24
N TRP A 283 33.66 23.70 -2.00
CA TRP A 283 33.50 25.08 -2.44
C TRP A 283 33.26 26.04 -1.27
N ARG A 284 32.44 25.66 -0.29
CA ARG A 284 32.22 26.41 0.96
C ARG A 284 33.50 26.53 1.77
N TRP A 285 34.26 25.45 1.90
CA TRP A 285 35.54 25.44 2.59
C TRP A 285 36.53 26.43 1.95
N ILE A 286 36.65 26.45 0.61
CA ILE A 286 37.46 27.46 -0.11
C ILE A 286 36.96 28.88 0.20
N ARG A 287 35.66 29.14 -0.01
CA ARG A 287 35.09 30.50 0.12
C ARG A 287 35.12 31.07 1.54
N THR A 288 35.18 30.21 2.54
CA THR A 288 35.17 30.61 3.96
C THR A 288 36.54 30.45 4.63
N ALA A 289 37.60 30.18 3.85
CA ALA A 289 38.94 29.87 4.37
C ALA A 289 38.91 28.78 5.47
N GLY A 290 38.08 27.77 5.26
CA GLY A 290 37.88 26.63 6.16
C GLY A 290 36.94 26.87 7.33
N ALA A 291 36.40 28.07 7.53
CA ALA A 291 35.47 28.35 8.63
C ALA A 291 34.18 27.52 8.54
N ALA A 292 33.72 27.17 7.33
CA ALA A 292 32.51 26.36 7.11
C ALA A 292 32.53 24.98 7.81
N LEU A 293 33.71 24.40 8.07
CA LEU A 293 33.83 23.09 8.72
C LEU A 293 34.32 23.17 10.17
N LYS A 294 34.46 24.39 10.72
CA LYS A 294 34.89 24.56 12.12
C LYS A 294 33.74 24.21 13.06
N HIS A 295 34.04 23.37 14.04
CA HIS A 295 33.13 23.13 15.16
C HIS A 295 33.13 24.35 16.08
N LYS A 296 31.94 24.81 16.44
CA LYS A 296 31.70 25.84 17.47
C LYS A 296 31.33 25.11 18.75
N GLU A 297 32.06 25.32 19.83
CA GLU A 297 31.65 24.80 21.15
C GLU A 297 30.37 25.51 21.60
N ARG A 298 29.40 24.76 22.15
CA ARG A 298 28.13 25.29 22.64
C ARG A 298 27.91 24.90 24.09
N GLN A 299 27.35 25.83 24.84
CA GLN A 299 26.79 25.56 26.17
C GLN A 299 25.33 25.18 26.03
N MET A 300 24.84 24.36 26.95
CA MET A 300 23.42 24.00 27.00
C MET A 300 22.56 25.25 27.23
N PRO A 301 21.51 25.49 26.43
CA PRO A 301 20.57 26.60 26.66
C PRO A 301 19.72 26.38 27.91
N LYS A 302 20.31 26.63 29.08
CA LYS A 302 19.73 26.33 30.40
C LYS A 302 18.33 26.89 30.61
N LYS A 303 18.05 28.09 30.12
CA LYS A 303 16.74 28.73 30.27
C LYS A 303 15.60 27.93 29.62
N LEU A 304 15.90 27.26 28.50
CA LEU A 304 14.92 26.43 27.80
C LEU A 304 14.92 25.00 28.35
N LEU A 305 16.11 24.42 28.52
CA LEU A 305 16.22 22.99 28.79
C LEU A 305 16.17 22.63 30.27
N ASP A 306 16.72 23.43 31.20
CA ASP A 306 16.84 23.04 32.63
C ASP A 306 15.51 23.07 33.41
N ASN A 307 14.47 23.71 32.87
CA ASN A 307 13.20 23.92 33.60
C ASN A 307 12.27 22.70 33.62
N TYR A 308 12.75 21.53 33.19
CA TYR A 308 12.00 20.28 33.14
C TYR A 308 12.55 19.28 34.16
N ASN A 309 11.72 18.31 34.57
CA ASN A 309 12.18 17.24 35.46
C ASN A 309 12.84 16.14 34.63
N HIS A 310 14.16 16.25 34.46
CA HIS A 310 14.97 15.27 33.74
C HIS A 310 15.15 13.99 34.56
N LYS A 311 14.96 12.85 33.91
CA LYS A 311 15.15 11.52 34.47
C LYS A 311 15.95 10.65 33.51
N HIS A 312 16.49 9.57 34.07
CA HIS A 312 17.22 8.56 33.35
C HIS A 312 16.75 7.18 33.83
N LEU A 313 16.59 6.26 32.90
CA LEU A 313 16.19 4.89 33.17
C LEU A 313 17.06 3.95 32.35
N VAL A 314 17.68 2.98 33.01
CA VAL A 314 18.45 1.93 32.33
C VAL A 314 17.52 0.78 31.99
N LEU A 315 17.22 0.63 30.70
CA LEU A 315 16.35 -0.42 30.19
C LEU A 315 17.03 -1.80 30.22
N PRO A 316 16.27 -2.92 30.10
CA PRO A 316 16.83 -4.27 30.01
C PRO A 316 17.81 -4.46 28.85
N SER A 317 17.69 -3.66 27.79
CA SER A 317 18.63 -3.62 26.66
C SER A 317 20.00 -3.03 27.02
N GLY A 318 20.16 -2.42 28.20
CA GLY A 318 21.36 -1.69 28.63
C GLY A 318 21.40 -0.23 28.15
N ILE A 319 20.39 0.22 27.40
CA ILE A 319 20.24 1.63 27.02
C ILE A 319 19.87 2.44 28.26
N ASN A 320 20.73 3.37 28.66
CA ASN A 320 20.33 4.45 29.56
C ASN A 320 19.53 5.48 28.74
N MET A 321 18.23 5.54 29.01
CA MET A 321 17.27 6.39 28.32
C MET A 321 17.00 7.65 29.13
N HIS A 322 17.27 8.80 28.54
CA HIS A 322 16.84 10.09 29.04
C HIS A 322 15.37 10.34 28.70
N TYR A 323 14.66 10.95 29.64
CA TYR A 323 13.34 11.54 29.40
C TYR A 323 13.11 12.75 30.31
N VAL A 324 12.17 13.60 29.95
CA VAL A 324 11.56 14.56 30.86
C VAL A 324 10.17 14.10 31.25
N GLU A 325 9.78 14.38 32.49
CA GLU A 325 8.43 14.08 32.95
C GLU A 325 7.71 15.30 33.54
N ALA A 326 6.38 15.31 33.43
CA ALA A 326 5.51 16.27 34.09
C ALA A 326 4.19 15.60 34.47
N GLY A 327 3.52 16.14 35.49
CA GLY A 327 2.27 15.59 36.02
C GLY A 327 2.45 14.58 37.14
N GLU A 328 1.32 14.17 37.74
CA GLU A 328 1.30 13.29 38.90
C GLU A 328 1.70 11.85 38.54
N SER A 329 2.59 11.24 39.32
CA SER A 329 3.09 9.88 39.07
C SER A 329 2.02 8.79 39.10
N SER A 330 0.85 9.05 39.70
CA SER A 330 -0.30 8.15 39.73
C SER A 330 -1.29 8.36 38.58
N ALA A 331 -1.11 9.40 37.76
CA ALA A 331 -1.96 9.66 36.61
C ALA A 331 -1.69 8.64 35.48
N PRO A 332 -2.63 8.45 34.53
CA PRO A 332 -2.39 7.64 33.34
C PRO A 332 -1.14 8.11 32.59
N LEU A 333 -0.36 7.17 32.05
CA LEU A 333 0.87 7.46 31.35
C LEU A 333 0.60 7.93 29.92
N MET A 334 1.28 9.00 29.51
CA MET A 334 1.37 9.45 28.11
C MET A 334 2.84 9.53 27.70
N VAL A 335 3.25 8.70 26.74
CA VAL A 335 4.63 8.67 26.22
C VAL A 335 4.70 9.45 24.91
N MET A 336 5.66 10.37 24.81
CA MET A 336 5.89 11.23 23.64
C MET A 336 7.22 10.89 22.97
N ILE A 337 7.17 10.53 21.68
CA ILE A 337 8.30 9.98 20.92
C ILE A 337 8.58 10.88 19.70
N HIS A 338 9.65 11.67 19.76
CA HIS A 338 10.05 12.59 18.68
C HIS A 338 10.65 11.85 17.45
N GLY A 339 11.07 12.57 16.40
CA GLY A 339 11.85 11.98 15.30
C GLY A 339 13.13 12.73 14.95
N TYR A 340 13.46 12.79 13.67
CA TYR A 340 14.62 13.49 13.12
C TYR A 340 14.22 14.83 12.47
N PRO A 341 15.00 15.90 12.64
CA PRO A 341 16.06 16.10 13.63
C PRO A 341 15.45 16.76 14.88
N GLU A 342 14.91 15.95 15.79
CA GLU A 342 14.28 16.43 17.02
C GLU A 342 14.86 15.75 18.25
N PHE A 343 14.37 16.16 19.41
CA PHE A 343 14.61 15.54 20.73
C PHE A 343 13.38 15.83 21.61
N TRP A 344 13.36 15.41 22.88
CA TRP A 344 12.17 15.52 23.76
C TRP A 344 11.50 16.91 23.74
N TYR A 345 12.28 17.98 23.61
CA TYR A 345 11.81 19.38 23.67
C TYR A 345 10.92 19.80 22.50
N SER A 346 10.88 19.03 21.41
CA SER A 346 9.86 19.19 20.36
C SER A 346 8.43 19.10 20.89
N TRP A 347 8.22 18.43 22.03
CA TRP A 347 6.92 18.24 22.65
C TRP A 347 6.59 19.28 23.72
N ARG A 348 7.39 20.34 23.92
CA ARG A 348 7.21 21.33 24.99
C ARG A 348 5.77 21.86 25.15
N PHE A 349 5.07 22.09 24.04
CA PHE A 349 3.68 22.55 24.06
C PHE A 349 2.70 21.46 24.50
N GLN A 350 2.90 20.22 24.09
CA GLN A 350 2.08 19.07 24.49
C GLN A 350 2.35 18.68 25.94
N ILE A 351 3.61 18.72 26.40
CA ILE A 351 3.98 18.49 27.79
C ILE A 351 3.19 19.44 28.70
N ASP A 352 3.20 20.73 28.39
CA ASP A 352 2.50 21.74 29.19
C ASP A 352 0.98 21.54 29.19
N HIS A 353 0.39 21.16 28.05
CA HIS A 353 -1.05 20.98 27.89
C HIS A 353 -1.62 19.73 28.58
N PHE A 354 -0.83 18.65 28.68
CA PHE A 354 -1.31 17.35 29.18
C PHE A 354 -0.89 17.02 30.62
N LYS A 355 0.09 17.73 31.20
CA LYS A 355 0.65 17.43 32.54
C LYS A 355 -0.38 17.40 33.68
N ASP A 356 -1.48 18.15 33.59
CA ASP A 356 -2.48 18.20 34.65
C ASP A 356 -3.41 16.96 34.66
N ARG A 357 -3.36 16.14 33.61
CA ARG A 357 -4.26 14.98 33.41
C ARG A 357 -3.52 13.66 33.21
N TYR A 358 -2.27 13.73 32.78
CA TYR A 358 -1.42 12.58 32.50
C TYR A 358 -0.07 12.75 33.18
N ARG A 359 0.56 11.63 33.53
CA ARG A 359 2.01 11.60 33.68
C ARG A 359 2.58 11.62 32.27
N VAL A 360 3.04 12.78 31.83
CA VAL A 360 3.65 12.94 30.51
C VAL A 360 5.12 12.56 30.61
N VAL A 361 5.59 11.70 29.71
CA VAL A 361 6.98 11.29 29.57
C VAL A 361 7.42 11.54 28.13
N ALA A 362 8.23 12.58 27.91
CA ALA A 362 8.83 12.86 26.60
C ALA A 362 10.28 12.37 26.60
N ILE A 363 10.56 11.40 25.75
CA ILE A 363 11.86 10.70 25.76
C ILE A 363 12.84 11.34 24.78
N ASP A 364 14.12 11.20 25.07
CA ASP A 364 15.13 11.12 24.01
C ASP A 364 15.26 9.66 23.59
N GLN A 365 14.99 9.35 22.32
CA GLN A 365 15.18 7.97 21.84
C GLN A 365 16.66 7.56 21.87
N ARG A 366 16.95 6.25 21.78
CA ARG A 366 18.35 5.79 21.64
C ARG A 366 19.05 6.57 20.52
N GLY A 367 20.27 7.02 20.76
CA GLY A 367 21.01 7.84 19.80
C GLY A 367 20.75 9.35 19.85
N TYR A 368 19.71 9.81 20.54
CA TYR A 368 19.34 11.22 20.63
C TYR A 368 19.63 11.82 22.01
N GLY A 369 19.70 13.15 22.06
CA GLY A 369 19.90 13.98 23.25
C GLY A 369 20.79 13.36 24.32
N ASP A 370 20.27 13.12 25.52
CA ASP A 370 21.08 12.54 26.62
C ASP A 370 20.98 11.00 26.71
N SER A 371 20.21 10.37 25.84
CA SER A 371 20.13 8.91 25.73
C SER A 371 21.42 8.29 25.18
N SER A 372 21.62 7.03 25.55
CA SER A 372 22.76 6.22 25.11
C SER A 372 22.84 6.14 23.58
N LYS A 373 24.07 6.20 23.05
CA LYS A 373 24.36 6.26 21.61
C LYS A 373 25.19 5.04 21.18
N PRO A 374 24.57 3.84 21.08
CA PRO A 374 25.31 2.65 20.73
C PRO A 374 25.97 2.80 19.34
N PRO A 375 27.20 2.29 19.15
CA PRO A 375 28.01 2.67 17.99
C PRO A 375 27.64 1.96 16.69
N ASN A 376 26.94 0.81 16.74
CA ASN A 376 26.66 0.00 15.56
C ASN A 376 25.36 0.42 14.87
N ILE A 377 25.34 0.34 13.54
CA ILE A 377 24.15 0.68 12.75
C ILE A 377 22.97 -0.24 13.12
N THR A 378 23.22 -1.54 13.33
CA THR A 378 22.19 -2.54 13.65
C THR A 378 21.53 -2.31 15.01
N ASP A 379 22.17 -1.55 15.90
CA ASP A 379 21.58 -1.17 17.19
C ASP A 379 20.38 -0.23 17.00
N TYR A 380 20.17 0.35 15.81
CA TYR A 380 19.05 1.23 15.50
C TYR A 380 17.93 0.53 14.71
N SER A 381 17.85 -0.80 14.83
CA SER A 381 16.79 -1.57 14.17
C SER A 381 15.42 -1.27 14.79
N ILE A 382 14.38 -1.21 13.96
CA ILE A 382 13.00 -0.99 14.42
C ILE A 382 12.58 -1.92 15.55
N PRO A 383 12.87 -3.24 15.55
CA PRO A 383 12.54 -4.11 16.67
C PRO A 383 13.18 -3.66 17.99
N ALA A 384 14.45 -3.22 17.96
CA ALA A 384 15.13 -2.73 19.15
C ALA A 384 14.54 -1.40 19.64
N LEU A 385 14.29 -0.46 18.72
CA LEU A 385 13.62 0.82 19.02
C LEU A 385 12.21 0.62 19.58
N THR A 386 11.49 -0.39 19.09
CA THR A 386 10.14 -0.71 19.52
C THR A 386 10.13 -1.34 20.91
N LYS A 387 11.10 -2.21 21.18
CA LYS A 387 11.26 -2.87 22.48
C LYS A 387 11.64 -1.88 23.57
N ASP A 388 12.43 -0.86 23.24
CA ASP A 388 12.75 0.24 24.14
C ASP A 388 11.52 0.95 24.70
N ILE A 389 10.51 1.19 23.86
CA ILE A 389 9.25 1.83 24.29
C ILE A 389 8.44 0.91 25.20
N ASP A 390 8.37 -0.37 24.85
CA ASP A 390 7.69 -1.39 25.65
C ASP A 390 8.33 -1.56 27.04
N ASP A 391 9.66 -1.67 27.10
CA ASP A 391 10.41 -1.75 28.35
C ASP A 391 10.24 -0.48 29.18
N LEU A 392 10.32 0.70 28.56
CA LEU A 392 10.12 1.97 29.25
C LEU A 392 8.75 2.04 29.93
N ILE A 393 7.67 1.66 29.23
CA ILE A 393 6.30 1.70 29.80
C ILE A 393 6.23 0.81 31.04
N HIS A 394 6.76 -0.42 30.95
CA HIS A 394 6.74 -1.39 32.05
C HIS A 394 7.65 -1.01 33.21
N ASP A 395 8.86 -0.54 32.95
CA ASP A 395 9.82 -0.14 33.99
C ASP A 395 9.40 1.16 34.70
N LEU A 396 8.57 1.99 34.06
CA LEU A 396 7.89 3.12 34.72
C LEU A 396 6.71 2.68 35.62
N GLY A 397 6.38 1.38 35.63
CA GLY A 397 5.33 0.79 36.46
C GLY A 397 3.95 0.71 35.81
N TYR A 398 3.85 0.85 34.48
CA TYR A 398 2.58 0.83 33.76
C TYR A 398 2.46 -0.39 32.85
N ASN A 399 1.24 -0.87 32.66
CA ASN A 399 0.95 -1.94 31.69
C ASN A 399 0.74 -1.38 30.28
N SER A 400 0.26 -0.14 30.18
CA SER A 400 -0.07 0.52 28.92
C SER A 400 0.00 2.04 29.05
N ALA A 401 0.10 2.73 27.92
CA ALA A 401 0.15 4.18 27.85
C ALA A 401 -0.62 4.73 26.65
N VAL A 402 -1.00 6.01 26.72
CA VAL A 402 -1.27 6.78 25.49
C VAL A 402 0.08 7.04 24.83
N VAL A 403 0.24 6.64 23.57
CA VAL A 403 1.50 6.81 22.83
C VAL A 403 1.31 7.90 21.77
N MET A 404 2.07 8.97 21.89
CA MET A 404 2.10 10.10 20.95
C MET A 404 3.45 10.16 20.26
N ALA A 405 3.46 10.33 18.94
CA ALA A 405 4.70 10.23 18.21
C ALA A 405 4.76 11.03 16.90
N HIS A 406 5.97 11.44 16.51
CA HIS A 406 6.24 12.24 15.30
C HIS A 406 7.43 11.69 14.52
N ASP A 407 7.42 11.81 13.18
CA ASP A 407 8.48 11.36 12.26
C ASP A 407 8.99 9.92 12.59
N TRP A 408 10.28 9.69 12.84
CA TRP A 408 10.82 8.38 13.22
C TRP A 408 10.19 7.82 14.47
N GLY A 409 9.85 8.67 15.45
CA GLY A 409 9.08 8.25 16.60
C GLY A 409 7.73 7.69 16.18
N GLY A 410 7.09 8.27 15.16
CA GLY A 410 5.87 7.72 14.57
C GLY A 410 6.08 6.35 13.94
N ALA A 411 7.20 6.13 13.24
CA ALA A 411 7.53 4.81 12.67
C ALA A 411 7.76 3.77 13.77
N VAL A 412 8.40 4.16 14.88
CA VAL A 412 8.58 3.33 16.08
C VAL A 412 7.24 3.05 16.76
N ALA A 413 6.39 4.06 16.95
CA ALA A 413 5.10 3.94 17.61
C ALA A 413 4.12 3.07 16.81
N TRP A 414 4.08 3.19 15.48
CA TRP A 414 3.33 2.28 14.62
C TRP A 414 3.77 0.83 14.83
N ARG A 415 5.08 0.58 14.87
CA ARG A 415 5.62 -0.77 15.06
C ARG A 415 5.37 -1.27 16.47
N HIS A 416 5.40 -0.40 17.48
CA HIS A 416 5.03 -0.70 18.85
C HIS A 416 3.58 -1.14 18.97
N ALA A 417 2.62 -0.37 18.44
CA ALA A 417 1.21 -0.71 18.45
C ALA A 417 0.89 -2.02 17.69
N LEU A 418 1.69 -2.38 16.69
CA LEU A 418 1.54 -3.65 15.95
C LEU A 418 2.14 -4.84 16.70
N SER A 419 3.24 -4.65 17.42
CA SER A 419 3.96 -5.72 18.12
C SER A 419 3.48 -5.95 19.55
N TYR A 420 3.02 -4.88 20.20
CA TYR A 420 2.57 -4.83 21.59
C TYR A 420 1.24 -4.04 21.68
N PRO A 421 0.17 -4.45 20.98
CA PRO A 421 -1.09 -3.70 21.01
C PRO A 421 -1.67 -3.52 22.42
N GLN A 422 -1.38 -4.44 23.34
CA GLN A 422 -1.82 -4.39 24.73
C GLN A 422 -1.14 -3.31 25.58
N SER A 423 0.04 -2.81 25.18
CA SER A 423 0.75 -1.74 25.90
C SER A 423 0.37 -0.34 25.39
N VAL A 424 -0.60 -0.25 24.47
CA VAL A 424 -1.04 1.01 23.86
C VAL A 424 -2.54 1.21 24.14
N ASP A 425 -2.86 2.15 25.04
CA ASP A 425 -4.24 2.55 25.31
C ASP A 425 -4.85 3.22 24.08
N GLN A 426 -4.12 4.20 23.53
CA GLN A 426 -4.48 4.95 22.32
C GLN A 426 -3.20 5.40 21.62
N LEU A 427 -3.24 5.45 20.30
CA LEU A 427 -2.11 5.87 19.47
C LEU A 427 -2.39 7.24 18.83
N ILE A 428 -1.45 8.16 18.91
CA ILE A 428 -1.51 9.49 18.30
C ILE A 428 -0.27 9.67 17.43
N ILE A 429 -0.46 9.89 16.14
CA ILE A 429 0.60 10.03 15.15
C ILE A 429 0.55 11.41 14.52
N CYS A 430 1.65 12.15 14.60
CA CYS A 430 1.86 13.43 13.95
C CYS A 430 2.78 13.22 12.73
N ASN A 431 2.30 13.53 11.52
CA ASN A 431 3.10 13.54 10.28
C ASN A 431 4.04 12.34 10.07
N CYS A 432 3.55 11.12 10.31
CA CYS A 432 4.29 9.90 9.98
C CYS A 432 3.39 8.80 9.40
N PRO A 433 3.71 8.26 8.20
CA PRO A 433 2.95 7.17 7.63
C PRO A 433 3.07 5.88 8.43
N HIS A 434 2.02 5.08 8.41
CA HIS A 434 2.12 3.67 8.72
C HIS A 434 3.18 3.00 7.80
N PRO A 435 4.08 2.13 8.30
CA PRO A 435 5.20 1.58 7.51
C PRO A 435 4.77 0.90 6.21
N ALA A 436 3.63 0.20 6.21
CA ALA A 436 3.08 -0.41 4.99
C ALA A 436 2.58 0.63 3.98
N ALA A 437 1.97 1.72 4.45
CA ALA A 437 1.53 2.84 3.63
C ALA A 437 2.74 3.54 2.99
N PHE A 438 3.79 3.80 3.78
CA PHE A 438 5.02 4.40 3.27
C PHE A 438 5.69 3.53 2.20
N GLY A 439 5.81 2.22 2.46
CA GLY A 439 6.39 1.28 1.51
C GLY A 439 5.57 1.15 0.21
N GLN A 440 4.26 1.38 0.26
CA GLN A 440 3.41 1.48 -0.92
C GLN A 440 3.64 2.82 -1.65
N MET A 441 3.66 3.94 -0.93
CA MET A 441 3.88 5.27 -1.50
C MET A 441 5.24 5.43 -2.17
N LEU A 442 6.30 4.85 -1.62
CA LEU A 442 7.61 4.81 -2.29
C LEU A 442 7.56 4.05 -3.63
N ARG A 443 6.72 3.02 -3.75
CA ARG A 443 6.58 2.24 -4.99
C ARG A 443 5.69 2.93 -6.01
N SER A 444 4.62 3.58 -5.59
CA SER A 444 3.59 4.07 -6.50
C SER A 444 3.56 5.58 -6.73
N ASN A 445 4.21 6.39 -5.89
CA ASN A 445 4.13 7.85 -5.97
C ASN A 445 5.52 8.47 -6.27
N GLU A 446 5.60 9.17 -7.40
CA GLU A 446 6.82 9.84 -7.86
C GLU A 446 7.25 11.01 -6.97
N GLU A 447 6.29 11.79 -6.48
CA GLU A 447 6.53 12.92 -5.60
C GLU A 447 7.13 12.45 -4.26
N GLN A 448 6.56 11.40 -3.66
CA GLN A 448 7.12 10.80 -2.44
C GLN A 448 8.54 10.28 -2.66
N ARG A 449 8.81 9.62 -3.79
CA ARG A 449 10.18 9.19 -4.12
C ARG A 449 11.14 10.37 -4.23
N SER A 450 10.72 11.44 -4.89
CA SER A 450 11.50 12.67 -5.02
C SER A 450 11.77 13.31 -3.66
N HIS A 451 10.76 13.39 -2.79
CA HIS A 451 10.91 13.91 -1.43
C HIS A 451 11.83 13.05 -0.56
N SER A 452 11.97 11.74 -0.86
CA SER A 452 12.76 10.80 -0.06
C SER A 452 14.25 10.69 -0.47
N TRP A 453 14.76 11.61 -1.29
CA TRP A 453 16.16 11.60 -1.76
C TRP A 453 17.18 11.56 -0.61
N TYR A 454 16.87 12.23 0.50
CA TYR A 454 17.75 12.35 1.66
C TYR A 454 18.01 10.98 2.31
N MET A 455 17.05 10.05 2.27
CA MET A 455 17.21 8.69 2.79
C MET A 455 18.31 7.92 2.04
N ILE A 456 18.47 8.19 0.74
CA ILE A 456 19.52 7.62 -0.11
C ILE A 456 20.85 8.31 0.17
N PHE A 457 20.85 9.64 0.27
CA PHE A 457 22.04 10.43 0.60
C PHE A 457 22.65 10.03 1.96
N PHE A 458 21.82 9.78 2.97
CA PHE A 458 22.22 9.40 4.33
C PHE A 458 22.99 8.08 4.42
N GLN A 459 22.98 7.28 3.36
CA GLN A 459 23.75 6.03 3.29
C GLN A 459 25.25 6.24 3.12
N THR A 460 25.70 7.46 2.77
CA THR A 460 27.11 7.75 2.61
C THR A 460 27.78 7.97 3.96
N PRO A 461 28.87 7.26 4.29
CA PRO A 461 29.57 7.46 5.55
C PRO A 461 30.12 8.89 5.68
N ARG A 462 29.91 9.52 6.84
CA ARG A 462 30.46 10.82 7.28
C ARG A 462 30.03 12.07 6.50
N VAL A 463 29.68 11.95 5.22
CA VAL A 463 29.30 13.10 4.37
C VAL A 463 28.01 13.77 4.86
N PRO A 464 26.92 13.04 5.17
CA PRO A 464 25.71 13.62 5.74
C PRO A 464 25.96 14.34 7.07
N GLU A 465 26.70 13.72 8.00
CA GLU A 465 27.05 14.33 9.28
C GLU A 465 27.83 15.64 9.09
N ALA A 466 28.84 15.62 8.21
CA ALA A 466 29.63 16.81 7.89
C ALA A 466 28.78 17.89 7.23
N ALA A 467 27.82 17.52 6.37
CA ALA A 467 26.93 18.47 5.71
C ALA A 467 25.95 19.13 6.69
N VAL A 468 25.42 18.37 7.65
CA VAL A 468 24.53 18.92 8.69
C VAL A 468 25.30 19.85 9.61
N ALA A 469 26.53 19.48 10.01
CA ALA A 469 27.35 20.26 10.94
C ALA A 469 27.98 21.51 10.30
N ALA A 470 28.15 21.52 8.98
CA ALA A 470 28.78 22.63 8.28
C ALA A 470 28.02 23.95 8.46
N ASP A 471 28.77 25.05 8.39
CA ASP A 471 28.26 26.42 8.44
C ASP A 471 27.40 26.70 9.68
N ASP A 472 27.85 26.27 10.86
CA ASP A 472 27.11 26.43 12.12
C ASP A 472 25.67 25.86 12.01
N PHE A 473 25.56 24.64 11.49
CA PHE A 473 24.28 23.95 11.29
C PHE A 473 23.29 24.69 10.38
N LEU A 474 23.78 25.42 9.37
CA LEU A 474 22.95 26.13 8.39
C LEU A 474 21.89 25.24 7.73
N MET A 475 22.16 23.94 7.58
CA MET A 475 21.18 23.00 7.04
C MET A 475 19.99 22.80 7.99
N LEU A 476 20.21 22.71 9.31
CA LEU A 476 19.12 22.67 10.29
C LEU A 476 18.36 24.00 10.31
N GLU A 477 19.07 25.13 10.31
CA GLU A 477 18.44 26.45 10.22
C GLU A 477 17.50 26.54 9.01
N LYS A 478 17.98 26.15 7.82
CA LYS A 478 17.15 26.17 6.60
C LYS A 478 15.99 25.17 6.68
N MET A 479 16.19 24.03 7.34
CA MET A 479 15.15 23.03 7.51
C MET A 479 13.95 23.60 8.29
N PHE A 480 14.20 24.32 9.40
CA PHE A 480 13.15 24.90 10.23
C PHE A 480 12.69 26.31 9.76
N TRP A 481 13.60 27.16 9.28
CA TRP A 481 13.31 28.55 8.96
C TRP A 481 12.98 28.86 7.51
N SER A 482 13.27 27.96 6.56
CA SER A 482 12.85 28.19 5.16
C SER A 482 11.32 28.22 5.02
N LYS A 483 10.84 28.60 3.83
CA LYS A 483 9.41 28.53 3.47
C LYS A 483 8.81 27.12 3.55
N TYR A 484 9.65 26.09 3.64
CA TYR A 484 9.27 24.69 3.74
C TYR A 484 9.26 24.17 5.19
N GLY A 485 9.91 24.90 6.10
CA GLY A 485 9.94 24.60 7.53
C GLY A 485 8.68 25.05 8.27
N LEU A 486 8.83 25.20 9.58
CA LEU A 486 7.80 25.70 10.50
C LEU A 486 7.13 26.96 9.96
N LYS A 487 5.80 27.00 9.94
CA LYS A 487 5.01 28.13 9.49
C LYS A 487 4.91 29.20 10.55
N ASN A 488 4.73 28.81 11.80
CA ASN A 488 4.69 29.74 12.90
C ASN A 488 6.11 29.95 13.46
N LYS A 489 6.73 31.07 13.10
CA LYS A 489 8.08 31.41 13.56
C LYS A 489 8.13 31.86 15.02
N GLU A 490 7.01 32.29 15.59
CA GLU A 490 6.93 32.68 17.01
C GLU A 490 7.08 31.45 17.91
N ASN A 491 6.67 30.28 17.43
CA ASN A 491 6.81 29.01 18.14
C ASN A 491 8.23 28.44 18.11
N PHE A 492 9.15 29.03 17.34
CA PHE A 492 10.51 28.54 17.18
C PHE A 492 11.51 29.69 16.99
N THR A 493 11.99 30.15 18.13
CA THR A 493 12.88 31.30 18.30
C THR A 493 14.34 30.96 17.96
N GLU A 494 15.21 31.98 17.97
CA GLU A 494 16.66 31.76 17.85
C GLU A 494 17.22 30.95 19.03
N GLU A 495 16.66 31.11 20.23
CA GLU A 495 17.09 30.34 21.41
C GLU A 495 16.70 28.86 21.25
N ASP A 496 15.53 28.57 20.67
CA ASP A 496 15.14 27.20 20.31
C ASP A 496 16.11 26.62 19.28
N MET A 497 16.45 27.36 18.21
CA MET A 497 17.44 26.87 17.24
C MET A 497 18.80 26.57 17.89
N GLU A 498 19.30 27.39 18.80
CA GLU A 498 20.54 27.09 19.51
C GLU A 498 20.45 25.85 20.40
N ALA A 499 19.25 25.51 20.93
CA ALA A 499 19.02 24.23 21.61
C ALA A 499 19.18 23.04 20.64
N TRP A 500 18.61 23.12 19.43
CA TRP A 500 18.81 22.10 18.40
C TRP A 500 20.29 21.95 18.01
N LYS A 501 20.97 23.08 17.78
CA LYS A 501 22.40 23.06 17.44
C LYS A 501 23.23 22.49 18.58
N TYR A 502 22.94 22.84 19.84
CA TYR A 502 23.60 22.26 21.00
C TYR A 502 23.43 20.74 21.02
N THR A 503 22.19 20.25 20.94
CA THR A 503 21.86 18.81 20.99
C THR A 503 22.54 18.04 19.86
N PHE A 504 22.47 18.51 18.61
CA PHE A 504 23.10 17.82 17.48
C PHE A 504 24.61 18.06 17.37
N SER A 505 25.18 19.02 18.11
CA SER A 505 26.63 19.19 18.22
C SER A 505 27.30 18.22 19.19
N GLN A 506 26.53 17.53 20.03
CA GLN A 506 27.08 16.57 20.98
C GLN A 506 27.76 15.38 20.27
N PRO A 507 28.76 14.75 20.91
CA PRO A 507 29.43 13.58 20.37
C PRO A 507 28.45 12.50 19.90
N ASP A 508 28.69 11.97 18.70
CA ASP A 508 27.90 10.93 18.04
C ASP A 508 26.40 11.24 17.79
N ALA A 509 25.89 12.42 18.15
CA ALA A 509 24.46 12.74 18.01
C ALA A 509 23.98 12.64 16.54
N LEU A 510 24.66 13.34 15.61
CA LEU A 510 24.32 13.27 14.18
C LEU A 510 24.45 11.86 13.61
N LYS A 511 25.55 11.17 13.92
CA LYS A 511 25.80 9.81 13.44
C LYS A 511 24.68 8.86 13.87
N SER A 512 24.31 8.93 15.14
CA SER A 512 23.31 8.05 15.76
C SER A 512 21.91 8.33 15.22
N ALA A 513 21.53 9.61 15.11
CA ALA A 513 20.28 10.03 14.49
C ALA A 513 20.17 9.54 13.03
N ILE A 514 21.26 9.65 12.25
CA ILE A 514 21.33 9.19 10.86
C ILE A 514 21.35 7.65 10.77
N ASN A 515 21.80 6.95 11.81
CA ASN A 515 21.83 5.48 11.80
C ASN A 515 20.43 4.85 11.76
N TYR A 516 19.36 5.56 12.12
CA TYR A 516 17.98 5.11 11.86
C TYR A 516 17.76 4.86 10.37
N TYR A 517 18.13 5.82 9.53
CA TYR A 517 18.04 5.69 8.07
C TYR A 517 18.97 4.62 7.52
N ARG A 518 20.19 4.50 8.07
CA ARG A 518 21.17 3.50 7.62
C ARG A 518 20.74 2.09 7.97
N CYS A 519 20.25 1.86 9.19
CA CYS A 519 19.80 0.56 9.64
C CYS A 519 18.63 0.08 8.78
N GLN A 520 17.61 0.92 8.60
CA GLN A 520 16.43 0.52 7.84
C GLN A 520 16.69 0.30 6.36
N TYR A 521 17.68 0.98 5.79
CA TYR A 521 18.07 0.78 4.40
C TYR A 521 19.00 -0.43 4.19
N GLN A 522 19.99 -0.63 5.08
CA GLN A 522 21.03 -1.64 4.92
C GLN A 522 20.64 -3.00 5.52
N HIS A 523 19.80 -2.97 6.56
CA HIS A 523 19.32 -4.14 7.30
C HIS A 523 17.79 -4.14 7.40
N PRO A 524 17.05 -4.05 6.28
CA PRO A 524 15.60 -4.06 6.31
C PRO A 524 15.08 -5.39 6.87
N GLU A 525 14.03 -5.32 7.68
CA GLU A 525 13.31 -6.50 8.18
C GLU A 525 12.78 -7.34 7.00
N LYS A 526 13.08 -8.64 7.00
CA LYS A 526 12.66 -9.56 5.94
C LYS A 526 11.37 -10.28 6.31
N GLY A 527 10.48 -10.47 5.34
CA GLY A 527 9.26 -11.28 5.51
C GLY A 527 8.19 -10.65 6.39
N LEU A 528 8.33 -9.35 6.69
CA LEU A 528 7.42 -8.64 7.57
C LEU A 528 6.03 -8.51 6.93
N LYS A 529 5.00 -9.02 7.63
CA LYS A 529 3.59 -8.85 7.27
C LYS A 529 2.94 -7.96 8.31
N PHE A 530 2.35 -6.86 7.86
CA PHE A 530 1.62 -5.95 8.72
C PHE A 530 0.17 -6.42 8.85
N GLY A 531 -0.27 -6.62 10.09
CA GLY A 531 -1.70 -6.70 10.42
C GLY A 531 -2.34 -5.32 10.47
N LYS A 532 -3.59 -5.26 10.92
CA LYS A 532 -4.23 -3.99 11.30
C LYS A 532 -3.68 -3.52 12.65
N CYS A 533 -3.50 -2.21 12.79
CA CYS A 533 -3.27 -1.55 14.07
C CYS A 533 -4.59 -1.60 14.87
N ILE A 534 -4.57 -2.39 15.95
CA ILE A 534 -5.73 -2.62 16.83
C ILE A 534 -6.02 -1.38 17.71
N PRO A 535 -5.01 -0.75 18.35
CA PRO A 535 -5.27 0.42 19.17
C PRO A 535 -5.97 1.53 18.41
N LYS A 536 -6.96 2.17 19.06
CA LYS A 536 -7.64 3.32 18.51
C LYS A 536 -6.61 4.39 18.18
N THR A 537 -6.65 4.91 16.95
CA THR A 537 -5.57 5.75 16.43
C THR A 537 -6.07 7.13 15.97
N LEU A 538 -5.38 8.19 16.35
CA LEU A 538 -5.50 9.52 15.76
C LEU A 538 -4.29 9.78 14.87
N ILE A 539 -4.53 10.19 13.63
CA ILE A 539 -3.51 10.70 12.71
C ILE A 539 -3.76 12.20 12.55
N VAL A 540 -2.82 13.01 13.01
CA VAL A 540 -2.78 14.47 12.79
C VAL A 540 -1.72 14.77 11.74
N TRP A 541 -2.10 15.51 10.69
CA TRP A 541 -1.24 15.68 9.53
C TRP A 541 -1.25 17.11 8.99
N GLY A 542 -0.10 17.77 8.97
CA GLY A 542 0.11 19.03 8.24
C GLY A 542 0.23 18.79 6.74
N ASP A 543 -0.68 19.34 5.94
CA ASP A 543 -0.73 19.09 4.49
C ASP A 543 0.25 19.95 3.66
N GLY A 544 0.98 20.86 4.31
CA GLY A 544 2.07 21.66 3.77
C GLY A 544 3.46 20.98 3.87
N ASP A 545 3.51 19.73 4.34
CA ASP A 545 4.70 18.90 4.46
C ASP A 545 5.45 18.75 3.11
N LYS A 546 6.79 18.75 3.18
CA LYS A 546 7.70 18.65 2.02
C LYS A 546 8.59 17.40 2.03
N PHE A 547 8.39 16.54 3.02
CA PHE A 547 9.06 15.26 3.15
C PHE A 547 8.07 14.10 2.92
N LEU A 548 6.81 14.28 3.34
CA LEU A 548 5.78 13.26 3.25
C LEU A 548 4.51 13.82 2.60
N VAL A 549 4.11 13.23 1.47
CA VAL A 549 2.86 13.66 0.77
C VAL A 549 1.64 13.26 1.60
N LYS A 550 0.57 14.06 1.57
CA LYS A 550 -0.64 13.86 2.40
C LYS A 550 -1.34 12.52 2.18
N GLU A 551 -1.22 11.94 0.98
CA GLU A 551 -1.77 10.62 0.65
C GLU A 551 -1.21 9.50 1.55
N ASN A 552 -0.04 9.71 2.17
CA ASN A 552 0.47 8.81 3.20
C ASN A 552 -0.49 8.70 4.39
N ALA A 553 -1.09 9.81 4.81
CA ALA A 553 -2.00 9.87 5.96
C ALA A 553 -3.29 9.09 5.65
N GLU A 554 -3.87 9.36 4.49
CA GLU A 554 -5.11 8.72 4.01
C GLU A 554 -4.90 7.21 3.88
N LEU A 555 -3.79 6.78 3.26
CA LEU A 555 -3.46 5.37 3.14
C LEU A 555 -3.16 4.70 4.49
N SER A 556 -2.64 5.44 5.47
CA SER A 556 -2.35 4.90 6.82
C SER A 556 -3.62 4.54 7.59
N VAL A 557 -4.73 5.27 7.37
CA VAL A 557 -6.05 4.93 7.96
C VAL A 557 -6.47 3.52 7.56
N GLN A 558 -6.16 3.10 6.33
CA GLN A 558 -6.47 1.76 5.84
C GLN A 558 -5.74 0.63 6.58
N TRP A 559 -4.73 0.94 7.38
CA TRP A 559 -4.00 -0.03 8.20
C TRP A 559 -4.47 -0.07 9.65
N CYS A 560 -5.51 0.68 10.01
CA CYS A 560 -6.07 0.69 11.37
C CYS A 560 -7.42 -0.04 11.43
N GLU A 561 -7.78 -0.54 12.61
CA GLU A 561 -9.14 -1.00 12.91
C GLU A 561 -10.07 0.17 13.20
N ASP A 562 -9.62 1.10 14.04
CA ASP A 562 -10.31 2.36 14.36
C ASP A 562 -9.32 3.52 14.24
N ALA A 563 -9.52 4.39 13.25
CA ALA A 563 -8.69 5.57 13.05
C ALA A 563 -9.50 6.83 12.75
N THR A 564 -9.05 7.93 13.35
CA THR A 564 -9.48 9.29 13.06
C THR A 564 -8.36 10.03 12.36
N LEU A 565 -8.63 10.65 11.21
CA LEU A 565 -7.68 11.49 10.49
C LEU A 565 -8.07 12.97 10.62
N ARG A 566 -7.10 13.83 10.90
CA ARG A 566 -7.23 15.29 10.98
C ARG A 566 -6.10 15.94 10.19
N PHE A 567 -6.47 16.70 9.15
CA PHE A 567 -5.53 17.54 8.42
C PHE A 567 -5.48 18.94 9.05
N ILE A 568 -4.27 19.48 9.19
CA ILE A 568 -4.02 20.86 9.59
C ILE A 568 -3.59 21.64 8.33
N PRO A 569 -4.49 22.44 7.72
CA PRO A 569 -4.19 23.10 6.46
C PRO A 569 -2.99 24.04 6.55
N GLY A 570 -2.05 23.90 5.62
CA GLY A 570 -0.85 24.73 5.51
C GLY A 570 0.27 24.41 6.49
N ALA A 571 0.01 23.63 7.55
CA ALA A 571 1.04 23.21 8.49
C ALA A 571 2.11 22.36 7.80
N SER A 572 3.36 22.54 8.23
CA SER A 572 4.54 21.84 7.76
C SER A 572 4.60 20.41 8.33
N HIS A 573 5.77 19.79 8.19
CA HIS A 573 6.07 18.49 8.77
C HIS A 573 5.93 18.48 10.29
N TRP A 574 6.39 19.53 10.97
CA TRP A 574 6.35 19.66 12.44
C TRP A 574 4.99 20.20 12.92
N VAL A 575 3.91 19.51 12.56
CA VAL A 575 2.53 19.95 12.79
C VAL A 575 2.25 20.29 14.26
N GLN A 576 2.83 19.53 15.19
CA GLN A 576 2.67 19.71 16.65
C GLN A 576 3.30 21.00 17.17
N GLN A 577 4.22 21.60 16.39
CA GLN A 577 4.88 22.87 16.71
C GLN A 577 4.33 24.03 15.89
N ASP A 578 3.74 23.78 14.72
CA ASP A 578 3.16 24.84 13.89
C ASP A 578 1.89 25.43 14.50
N ASP A 579 0.97 24.56 14.90
CA ASP A 579 -0.27 24.97 15.55
C ASP A 579 -0.56 24.06 16.77
N PRO A 580 0.21 24.23 17.86
CA PRO A 580 0.07 23.37 19.03
C PRO A 580 -1.34 23.43 19.63
N ALA A 581 -2.02 24.58 19.56
CA ALA A 581 -3.36 24.74 20.10
C ALA A 581 -4.39 23.88 19.35
N ILE A 582 -4.41 23.94 18.01
CA ILE A 582 -5.33 23.13 17.21
C ILE A 582 -4.98 21.64 17.31
N VAL A 583 -3.69 21.29 17.29
CA VAL A 583 -3.25 19.90 17.43
C VAL A 583 -3.69 19.33 18.78
N ASN A 584 -3.49 20.06 19.88
CA ASN A 584 -3.89 19.66 21.21
C ASN A 584 -5.42 19.51 21.33
N GLN A 585 -6.19 20.41 20.70
CA GLN A 585 -7.65 20.31 20.65
C GLN A 585 -8.10 18.99 20.00
N HIS A 586 -7.54 18.63 18.84
CA HIS A 586 -7.90 17.37 18.17
C HIS A 586 -7.50 16.13 19.00
N ILE A 587 -6.39 16.21 19.71
CA ILE A 587 -5.99 15.16 20.65
C ILE A 587 -7.00 15.06 21.79
N ASP A 588 -7.42 16.18 22.39
CA ASP A 588 -8.42 16.18 23.46
C ASP A 588 -9.76 15.58 23.01
N GLU A 589 -10.26 16.00 21.85
CA GLU A 589 -11.48 15.45 21.24
C GLU A 589 -11.37 13.92 21.07
N PHE A 590 -10.22 13.46 20.58
CA PHE A 590 -9.97 12.04 20.37
C PHE A 590 -9.90 11.25 21.68
N LEU A 591 -9.19 11.76 22.69
CA LEU A 591 -9.09 11.14 24.01
C LEU A 591 -10.47 11.04 24.70
N GLN A 592 -11.33 12.06 24.57
CA GLN A 592 -12.67 12.07 25.19
C GLN A 592 -13.64 11.04 24.59
N THR A 593 -13.49 10.67 23.32
CA THR A 593 -14.39 9.71 22.66
C THR A 593 -14.15 8.25 23.08
N SER A 594 -13.23 8.00 24.01
CA SER A 594 -12.90 6.67 24.52
C SER A 594 -13.56 6.41 25.87
N ASN A 595 -14.88 6.20 25.89
CA ASN A 595 -15.55 5.62 27.06
C ASN A 595 -15.03 4.18 27.25
N ARG A 596 -14.06 3.99 28.16
CA ARG A 596 -13.58 2.67 28.59
C ARG A 596 -14.76 1.80 29.07
N PRO A 597 -14.95 0.58 28.56
CA PRO A 597 -15.40 -0.50 29.44
C PRO A 597 -14.26 -0.74 30.42
N LYS A 598 -14.51 -0.56 31.72
CA LYS A 598 -13.57 -1.03 32.75
C LYS A 598 -13.44 -2.55 32.59
N SER A 599 -12.33 -3.00 32.02
CA SER A 599 -11.93 -4.41 32.06
C SER A 599 -11.63 -4.74 33.53
N SER A 600 -12.54 -5.49 34.16
CA SER A 600 -12.27 -6.16 35.43
C SER A 600 -11.48 -7.43 35.14
N TYR A 601 -10.18 -7.41 35.41
CA TYR A 601 -9.39 -8.61 35.69
C TYR A 601 -8.49 -8.34 36.88
#